data_AF-A0A522W5C1-F1
#
_entry.id   AF-A0A522W5C1-F1
#
_cell.length_a   1.000
_cell.length_b   1.000
_cell.length_c   1.000
_cell.angle_alpha   90.00
_cell.angle_beta   90.00
_cell.angle_gamma   90.00
#
_symmetry.space_group_name_H-M   'P 1'
#
loop_
_entity.id
_entity.type
_entity.pdbx_description
1 polymer ?
#
loop_
_entity_poly.entity_id
_entity_poly.type
_entity_poly.pdbx_seq_one_letter_code
_entity_poly.pdbx_strand_id
1 'polypeptide(L)'
;MKKFFWLIVGVLGCVAFLFGFILISIFPVSSNNEAVDQLININAPVFAREKSYQFHYSNFSDKSFYDKAFDKAGDKQEINGRAIGAIVNHHLLAPDLIASSLNAIATDAPKTVVLISPNHFFTGRGQVISSAYDWQTPYGVLEADRD
;
A
#
# COMPACT_ATOMS: atom_id res chain seq x y z
N MET A 1 -27.53 30.63 35.77
CA MET A 1 -27.72 30.81 34.31
C MET A 1 -26.53 30.31 33.47
N LYS A 2 -25.28 30.73 33.71
CA LYS A 2 -24.11 30.30 32.90
C LYS A 2 -23.83 28.78 32.90
N LYS A 3 -24.07 28.08 34.01
CA LYS A 3 -23.87 26.61 34.09
C LYS A 3 -24.88 25.81 33.26
N PHE A 4 -26.09 26.34 33.07
CA PHE A 4 -27.14 25.71 32.26
C PHE A 4 -26.89 25.90 30.76
N PHE A 5 -26.30 27.04 30.39
CA PHE A 5 -25.90 27.33 29.01
C PHE A 5 -24.85 26.34 28.48
N TRP A 6 -23.80 26.06 29.25
CA TRP A 6 -22.76 25.10 28.84
C TRP A 6 -23.26 23.64 28.77
N LEU A 7 -24.26 23.29 29.57
CA LEU A 7 -24.89 21.97 29.50
C LEU A 7 -25.67 21.81 28.18
N ILE A 8 -26.42 22.83 27.77
CA ILE A 8 -27.18 22.84 26.51
C ILE A 8 -26.25 22.81 25.30
N VAL A 9 -25.16 23.59 25.30
CA VAL A 9 -24.16 23.59 24.22
C VAL A 9 -23.46 22.22 24.13
N GLY A 10 -23.12 21.60 25.26
CA GLY A 10 -22.51 20.26 25.28
C GLY A 10 -23.44 19.18 24.73
N VAL A 11 -24.72 19.19 25.11
CA VAL A 11 -25.71 18.21 24.63
C VAL A 11 -26.01 18.40 23.14
N LEU A 12 -26.19 19.64 22.67
CA LEU A 12 -26.43 19.92 21.25
C LEU A 12 -25.20 19.55 20.38
N GLY A 13 -23.99 19.76 20.89
CA GLY A 13 -22.75 19.33 20.23
C GLY A 13 -22.66 17.82 20.06
N CYS A 14 -22.99 17.04 21.11
CA CYS A 14 -23.00 15.58 21.05
C CYS A 14 -24.07 15.03 20.09
N VAL A 15 -25.25 15.65 20.06
CA VAL A 15 -26.32 15.26 19.13
C VAL A 15 -25.93 15.57 17.68
N ALA A 16 -25.34 16.74 17.40
CA ALA A 16 -24.84 17.06 16.06
C ALA A 16 -23.72 16.12 15.60
N PHE A 17 -22.82 15.73 16.50
CA PHE A 17 -21.75 14.77 16.21
C PHE A 17 -22.31 13.38 15.89
N LEU A 18 -23.30 12.90 16.65
CA LEU A 18 -23.95 11.60 16.40
C LEU A 18 -24.79 11.59 15.11
N PHE A 19 -25.49 12.67 14.79
CA PHE A 19 -26.26 12.77 13.53
C PHE A 19 -25.37 12.89 12.28
N GLY A 20 -24.19 13.52 12.39
CA GLY A 20 -23.22 13.59 11.29
C GLY A 20 -22.71 12.22 10.83
N PHE A 21 -22.46 11.29 11.76
CA PHE A 21 -22.03 9.93 11.44
C PHE A 21 -23.15 9.06 10.85
N ILE A 22 -24.40 9.31 11.23
CA ILE A 22 -25.56 8.59 10.68
C ILE A 22 -25.84 9.03 9.22
N LEU A 23 -25.62 10.29 8.87
CA LEU A 23 -25.82 10.75 7.48
C LEU A 23 -24.77 10.18 6.50
N ILE A 24 -23.50 10.02 6.93
CA ILE A 24 -22.44 9.44 6.09
C ILE A 24 -22.69 7.93 5.81
N SER A 25 -23.45 7.24 6.67
CA SER A 25 -23.73 5.81 6.52
C SER A 25 -25.00 5.49 5.70
N ILE A 26 -25.83 6.49 5.39
CA ILE A 26 -27.07 6.31 4.61
C ILE A 26 -26.90 6.76 3.15
N PHE A 27 -25.97 7.67 2.87
CA PHE A 27 -25.62 8.04 1.50
C PHE A 27 -24.42 7.20 1.01
N PRO A 28 -24.62 6.24 0.09
CA PRO A 28 -23.47 5.63 -0.58
C PRO A 28 -22.70 6.74 -1.29
N VAL A 29 -21.41 6.87 -0.99
CA VAL A 29 -20.50 7.65 -1.82
C VAL A 29 -20.49 6.97 -3.19
N SER A 30 -21.23 7.54 -4.13
CA SER A 30 -21.19 7.15 -5.54
C SER A 30 -19.77 7.44 -6.04
N SER A 31 -18.94 6.41 -6.15
CA SER A 31 -17.72 6.51 -6.95
C SER A 31 -18.19 6.56 -8.41
N ASN A 32 -18.27 7.76 -8.96
CA ASN A 32 -18.56 7.97 -10.36
C ASN A 32 -17.37 7.46 -11.20
N ASN A 33 -17.28 6.15 -11.37
CA ASN A 33 -16.36 5.49 -12.31
C ASN A 33 -16.92 5.48 -13.74
N GLU A 34 -18.04 6.17 -13.99
CA GLU A 34 -18.70 6.24 -15.31
C GLU A 34 -17.80 6.87 -16.39
N ALA A 35 -16.72 7.56 -16.02
CA ALA A 35 -15.74 8.09 -16.96
C ALA A 35 -14.76 7.03 -17.51
N VAL A 36 -14.72 5.81 -16.97
CA VAL A 36 -13.78 4.75 -17.41
C VAL A 36 -14.41 3.76 -18.39
N ASP A 37 -15.75 3.67 -18.46
CA ASP A 37 -16.44 2.68 -19.30
C ASP A 37 -16.77 3.16 -20.72
N GLN A 38 -16.50 4.42 -21.04
CA GLN A 38 -16.71 4.95 -22.39
C GLN A 38 -15.37 5.15 -23.09
N LEU A 39 -14.90 4.11 -23.79
CA LEU A 39 -14.18 4.17 -25.09
C LEU A 39 -13.77 2.76 -25.59
N ILE A 40 -14.61 1.74 -25.46
CA ILE A 40 -14.41 0.48 -26.19
C ILE A 40 -14.91 0.66 -27.63
N ASN A 41 -14.03 1.15 -28.49
CA ASN A 41 -14.26 1.24 -29.93
C ASN A 41 -14.14 -0.16 -30.56
N ILE A 42 -15.27 -0.73 -30.98
CA ILE A 42 -15.43 -2.12 -31.45
C ILE A 42 -14.76 -2.39 -32.82
N ASN A 43 -14.17 -1.36 -33.45
CA ASN A 43 -13.50 -1.45 -34.75
C ASN A 43 -11.99 -1.17 -34.71
N ALA A 44 -11.39 -1.03 -33.51
CA ALA A 44 -9.94 -0.91 -33.41
C ALA A 44 -9.27 -2.26 -33.77
N PRO A 45 -8.15 -2.27 -34.52
CA PRO A 45 -7.41 -3.49 -34.79
C PRO A 45 -7.07 -4.21 -33.47
N VAL A 46 -7.28 -5.53 -33.45
CA VAL A 46 -7.14 -6.43 -32.29
C VAL A 46 -5.79 -6.29 -31.54
N PHE A 47 -4.80 -5.64 -32.14
CA PHE A 47 -3.47 -5.42 -31.59
C PHE A 47 -3.28 -4.14 -30.75
N ALA A 48 -4.32 -3.33 -30.54
CA ALA A 48 -4.28 -2.20 -29.61
C ALA A 48 -5.28 -2.40 -28.46
N ARG A 49 -5.37 -3.61 -27.91
CA ARG A 49 -5.83 -3.76 -26.54
C ARG A 49 -4.70 -3.21 -25.67
N GLU A 50 -4.82 -1.99 -25.14
CA GLU A 50 -3.95 -1.55 -24.06
C GLU A 50 -3.89 -2.69 -23.05
N LYS A 51 -2.68 -3.23 -22.80
CA LYS A 51 -2.50 -4.13 -21.67
C LYS A 51 -2.98 -3.33 -20.46
N SER A 52 -4.11 -3.71 -19.89
CA SER A 52 -4.45 -3.25 -18.55
C SER A 52 -3.39 -3.85 -17.64
N TYR A 53 -2.30 -3.13 -17.41
CA TYR A 53 -1.24 -3.57 -16.51
C TYR A 53 -1.83 -3.48 -15.11
N GLN A 54 -2.40 -4.60 -14.66
CA GLN A 54 -2.81 -4.75 -13.27
C GLN A 54 -1.50 -4.82 -12.47
N PHE A 55 -1.28 -3.83 -11.61
CA PHE A 55 -0.11 -3.75 -10.75
C PHE A 55 -0.51 -4.00 -9.30
N HIS A 56 0.41 -4.56 -8.52
CA HIS A 56 0.40 -4.39 -7.08
C HIS A 56 0.91 -3.00 -6.71
N TYR A 57 0.29 -2.38 -5.71
CA TYR A 57 0.65 -1.05 -5.22
C TYR A 57 0.64 -1.03 -3.70
N SER A 58 1.46 -0.14 -3.13
CA SER A 58 1.40 0.21 -1.72
C SER A 58 0.52 1.43 -1.51
N ASN A 59 -0.19 1.50 -0.38
CA ASN A 59 -0.95 2.69 0.00
C ASN A 59 -0.03 3.93 0.20
N PHE A 60 1.23 3.68 0.56
CA PHE A 60 2.25 4.71 0.74
C PHE A 60 3.35 4.51 -0.29
N SER A 61 3.66 5.52 -1.11
CA SER A 61 4.59 5.41 -2.24
C SER A 61 5.48 6.66 -2.44
N ASP A 62 5.86 7.33 -1.35
CA ASP A 62 6.75 8.49 -1.41
C ASP A 62 8.23 8.05 -1.45
N LYS A 63 8.90 8.26 -2.59
CA LYS A 63 10.31 7.90 -2.77
C LYS A 63 11.22 8.57 -1.72
N SER A 64 10.98 9.83 -1.40
CA SER A 64 11.81 10.61 -0.48
C SER A 64 11.77 10.07 0.95
N PHE A 65 10.67 9.43 1.34
CA PHE A 65 10.55 8.76 2.63
C PHE A 65 11.48 7.54 2.71
N TYR A 66 11.49 6.71 1.66
CA TYR A 66 12.35 5.53 1.60
C TYR A 66 13.82 5.91 1.51
N ASP A 67 14.17 6.90 0.67
CA ASP A 67 15.54 7.42 0.57
C ASP A 67 16.06 7.85 1.95
N LYS A 68 15.28 8.64 2.71
CA LYS A 68 15.66 9.06 4.08
C LYS A 68 15.81 7.90 5.07
N ALA A 69 15.07 6.81 4.88
CA ALA A 69 15.20 5.63 5.72
C ALA A 69 16.52 4.90 5.43
N PHE A 70 16.89 4.77 4.16
CA PHE A 70 18.17 4.18 3.75
C PHE A 70 19.37 5.07 4.07
N ASP A 71 19.25 6.40 4.02
CA ASP A 71 20.30 7.32 4.46
C ASP A 71 20.63 7.12 5.95
N LYS A 72 19.62 6.81 6.77
CA LYS A 72 19.79 6.52 8.21
C LYS A 72 20.29 5.11 8.51
N ALA A 73 20.11 4.17 7.57
CA ALA A 73 20.54 2.79 7.75
C ALA A 73 22.06 2.67 7.94
N GLY A 74 22.81 3.66 7.44
CA GLY A 74 24.26 3.74 7.53
C GLY A 74 24.95 2.69 6.66
N ASP A 75 26.20 2.39 7.00
CA ASP A 75 27.00 1.42 6.26
C ASP A 75 26.42 0.01 6.36
N LYS A 76 26.58 -0.75 5.28
CA LYS A 76 26.17 -2.14 5.23
C LYS A 76 26.90 -2.94 6.32
N GLN A 77 26.12 -3.62 7.16
CA GLN A 77 26.68 -4.49 8.18
C GLN A 77 27.27 -5.76 7.54
N GLU A 78 28.49 -6.10 7.92
CA GLU A 78 29.11 -7.36 7.53
C GLU A 78 28.40 -8.53 8.20
N ILE A 79 27.88 -9.43 7.38
CA ILE A 79 27.24 -10.67 7.82
C ILE A 79 28.20 -11.84 7.57
N ASN A 80 28.44 -12.64 8.61
CA ASN A 80 29.26 -13.84 8.47
C ASN A 80 28.51 -14.88 7.63
N GLY A 81 28.97 -15.06 6.39
CA GLY A 81 28.39 -16.01 5.44
C GLY A 81 27.36 -15.38 4.50
N ARG A 82 26.45 -16.21 3.96
CA ARG A 82 25.45 -15.77 2.98
C ARG A 82 24.07 -15.71 3.62
N ALA A 83 23.50 -14.51 3.73
CA ALA A 83 22.09 -14.36 4.06
C ALA A 83 21.22 -14.88 2.92
N ILE A 84 20.23 -15.72 3.26
CA ILE A 84 19.23 -16.26 2.32
C ILE A 84 17.83 -15.67 2.54
N GLY A 85 17.66 -14.81 3.53
CA GLY A 85 16.39 -14.15 3.85
C GLY A 85 16.54 -13.16 5.00
N ALA A 86 15.52 -12.33 5.19
CA ALA A 86 15.38 -11.41 6.31
C ALA A 86 13.92 -11.36 6.76
N ILE A 87 13.70 -11.07 8.05
CA ILE A 87 12.38 -10.80 8.62
C ILE A 87 12.38 -9.33 9.03
N VAL A 88 11.42 -8.57 8.51
CA VAL A 88 11.29 -7.13 8.77
C VAL A 88 9.86 -6.79 9.16
N ASN A 89 9.71 -5.70 9.91
CA ASN A 89 8.40 -5.12 10.19
C ASN A 89 7.77 -4.57 8.90
N HIS A 90 6.44 -4.64 8.78
CA HIS A 90 5.70 -3.98 7.70
C HIS A 90 5.08 -2.64 8.11
N HIS A 91 5.14 -2.28 9.40
CA HIS A 91 4.72 -0.97 9.89
C HIS A 91 5.85 0.05 9.71
N LEU A 92 5.56 1.15 9.03
CA LEU A 92 6.53 2.21 8.71
C LEU A 92 6.87 3.14 9.89
N LEU A 93 6.58 2.74 11.13
CA LEU A 93 6.89 3.51 12.34
C LEU A 93 8.40 3.56 12.62
N ALA A 94 9.12 2.48 12.31
CA ALA A 94 10.58 2.37 12.44
C ALA A 94 11.20 2.00 11.07
N PRO A 95 11.14 2.92 10.09
CA PRO A 95 11.53 2.62 8.72
C PRO A 95 13.04 2.44 8.56
N ASP A 96 13.83 3.07 9.43
CA ASP A 96 15.28 2.94 9.55
C ASP A 96 15.68 1.51 9.95
N LEU A 97 14.97 0.85 10.87
CA LEU A 97 15.26 -0.55 11.22
C LEU A 97 14.99 -1.52 10.07
N ILE A 98 13.93 -1.25 9.29
CA ILE A 98 13.61 -2.00 8.07
C ILE A 98 14.74 -1.80 7.05
N ALA A 99 15.13 -0.54 6.82
CA ALA A 99 16.18 -0.18 5.87
C ALA A 99 17.53 -0.78 6.27
N SER A 100 17.95 -0.71 7.53
CA SER A 100 19.19 -1.36 8.03
C SER A 100 19.19 -2.87 7.79
N SER A 101 18.05 -3.53 8.05
CA SER A 101 17.93 -4.98 7.85
C SER A 101 18.06 -5.37 6.37
N LEU A 102 17.41 -4.62 5.48
CA LEU A 102 17.50 -4.84 4.03
C LEU A 102 18.88 -4.46 3.47
N ASN A 103 19.50 -3.40 3.99
CA ASN A 103 20.83 -2.97 3.60
C ASN A 103 21.88 -4.03 3.92
N ALA A 104 21.81 -4.66 5.10
CA ALA A 104 22.71 -5.74 5.52
C ALA A 104 22.74 -6.93 4.54
N ILE A 105 21.62 -7.19 3.84
CA ILE A 105 21.51 -8.29 2.87
C ILE A 105 21.52 -7.83 1.40
N ALA A 106 21.70 -6.53 1.14
CA ALA A 106 21.67 -5.98 -0.21
C ALA A 106 22.78 -6.54 -1.11
N THR A 107 22.50 -6.71 -2.39
CA THR A 107 23.44 -7.23 -3.38
C THR A 107 23.14 -6.66 -4.76
N ASP A 108 24.18 -6.42 -5.55
CA ASP A 108 24.05 -5.98 -6.95
C ASP A 108 23.82 -7.15 -7.92
N ALA A 109 23.94 -8.39 -7.44
CA ALA A 109 23.66 -9.56 -8.26
C ALA A 109 22.15 -9.70 -8.49
N PRO A 110 21.69 -10.07 -9.71
CA PRO A 110 20.29 -10.38 -9.95
C PRO A 110 19.78 -11.48 -8.99
N LYS A 111 18.61 -11.26 -8.38
CA LYS A 111 17.93 -12.20 -7.47
C LYS A 111 16.43 -12.18 -7.70
N THR A 112 15.82 -13.35 -7.65
CA THR A 112 14.39 -13.49 -7.36
C THR A 112 14.19 -13.30 -5.85
N VAL A 113 13.29 -12.38 -5.47
CA VAL A 113 12.93 -12.14 -4.07
C VAL A 113 11.55 -12.73 -3.82
N VAL A 114 11.46 -13.66 -2.88
CA VAL A 114 10.18 -14.19 -2.40
C VAL A 114 9.74 -13.38 -1.18
N LEU A 115 8.73 -12.53 -1.37
CA LEU A 115 8.11 -11.77 -0.28
C LEU A 115 6.91 -12.52 0.29
N ILE A 116 6.96 -12.83 1.59
CA ILE A 116 5.86 -13.44 2.33
C ILE A 116 5.31 -12.41 3.31
N SER A 117 4.02 -12.09 3.18
CA SER A 117 3.34 -11.11 4.04
C SER A 117 1.98 -11.65 4.52
N PRO A 118 1.48 -11.16 5.67
CA PRO A 118 0.15 -11.52 6.13
C PRO A 118 -0.93 -10.96 5.19
N ASN A 119 -1.98 -11.75 4.99
CA ASN A 119 -3.20 -11.29 4.35
C ASN A 119 -4.10 -10.59 5.38
N HIS A 120 -3.90 -9.28 5.58
CA HIS A 120 -4.69 -8.48 6.53
C HIS A 120 -6.17 -8.34 6.16
N PHE A 121 -6.53 -8.57 4.89
CA PHE A 121 -7.91 -8.46 4.42
C PHE A 121 -8.68 -9.77 4.46
N PHE A 122 -8.01 -10.89 4.77
CA PHE A 122 -8.60 -12.25 4.72
C PHE A 122 -9.32 -12.54 3.39
N THR A 123 -8.85 -11.94 2.30
CA THR A 123 -9.43 -12.11 0.95
C THR A 123 -8.82 -13.29 0.21
N GLY A 124 -9.50 -13.77 -0.83
CA GLY A 124 -9.07 -14.93 -1.61
C GLY A 124 -9.52 -16.27 -1.01
N ARG A 125 -9.17 -17.37 -1.67
CA ARG A 125 -9.67 -18.73 -1.34
C ARG A 125 -8.58 -19.73 -1.00
N GLY A 126 -7.31 -19.37 -1.19
CA GLY A 126 -6.17 -20.24 -0.94
C GLY A 126 -5.55 -20.03 0.44
N GLN A 127 -4.86 -21.05 0.96
CA GLN A 127 -4.03 -20.93 2.16
C GLN A 127 -2.82 -20.02 1.92
N VAL A 128 -2.30 -20.04 0.69
CA VAL A 128 -1.29 -19.11 0.16
C VAL A 128 -1.88 -18.50 -1.11
N ILE A 129 -1.69 -17.20 -1.28
CA ILE A 129 -2.18 -16.45 -2.43
C ILE A 129 -0.99 -15.75 -3.07
N SER A 130 -0.87 -15.89 -4.38
CA SER A 130 0.13 -15.22 -5.20
C SER A 130 -0.53 -14.64 -6.45
N SER A 131 0.21 -13.83 -7.18
CA SER A 131 -0.25 -13.13 -8.37
C SER A 131 0.94 -12.93 -9.31
N ALA A 132 0.67 -12.97 -10.62
CA ALA A 132 1.66 -12.73 -11.67
C ALA A 132 1.77 -11.25 -12.08
N TYR A 133 1.14 -10.36 -11.30
CA TYR A 133 1.13 -8.92 -11.54
C TYR A 133 2.43 -8.29 -11.05
N ASP A 134 2.94 -7.35 -11.83
CA ASP A 134 4.13 -6.56 -11.47
C ASP A 134 3.81 -5.60 -10.33
N TRP A 135 4.84 -5.06 -9.68
CA TRP A 135 4.69 -4.12 -8.57
C TRP A 135 5.04 -2.71 -9.03
N GLN A 136 4.10 -1.77 -8.89
CA GLN A 136 4.40 -0.36 -9.02
C GLN A 136 5.03 0.12 -7.70
N THR A 137 6.30 0.51 -7.76
CA THR A 137 7.04 1.03 -6.62
C THR A 137 7.38 2.52 -6.81
N PRO A 138 7.80 3.23 -5.76
CA PRO A 138 8.34 4.59 -5.87
C PRO A 138 9.59 4.70 -6.74
N TYR A 139 10.27 3.57 -7.00
CA TYR A 139 11.50 3.50 -7.80
C TYR A 139 11.25 3.01 -9.24
N GLY A 140 9.99 2.77 -9.60
CA GLY A 140 9.60 2.22 -10.91
C GLY A 140 8.84 0.91 -10.80
N VAL A 141 8.66 0.25 -11.94
CA VAL A 141 8.01 -1.07 -12.01
C VAL A 141 9.03 -2.15 -11.62
N LEU A 142 8.66 -2.98 -10.66
CA LEU A 142 9.37 -4.21 -10.31
C LEU A 142 8.60 -5.40 -10.89
N GLU A 143 9.20 -6.08 -11.86
CA GLU A 143 8.57 -7.18 -12.58
C GLU A 143 8.42 -8.42 -11.68
N ALA A 144 7.27 -9.09 -11.78
CA ALA A 144 7.07 -10.39 -11.14
C ALA A 144 7.82 -11.48 -11.90
N ASP A 145 8.45 -12.38 -11.15
CA ASP A 145 9.04 -13.60 -11.69
C ASP A 145 7.93 -14.57 -12.15
N ARG A 146 8.09 -15.13 -13.35
CA ARG A 146 7.08 -15.96 -14.04
C ARG A 146 7.63 -17.33 -14.46
N ASP A 147 8.89 -17.60 -14.16
CA ASP A 147 9.58 -18.85 -14.51
C ASP A 147 9.45 -19.94 -13.43
#